data_AF-A0A0Q0D9I1-F1
#
_entry.id   AF-A0A0Q0D9I1-F1
#
_cell.length_a   1.000
_cell.length_b   1.000
_cell.length_c   1.000
_cell.angle_alpha   90.00
_cell.angle_beta   90.00
_cell.angle_gamma   90.00
#
_symmetry.space_group_name_H-M   'P 1'
#
loop_
_entity.id
_entity.type
_entity.pdbx_description
1 polymer ?
#
loop_
_entity_poly.entity_id
_entity_poly.type
_entity_poly.pdbx_seq_one_letter_code
_entity_poly.pdbx_strand_id
1 'polypeptide(L)'
;MSAKKKPVNTPLHLLQQLSGSLLEHLEDACSQALADAEKLLAKLEKQRGKAQEKLHNSRIKLQDAATAGKSKAQTKAKDAVAELEELLDALKSRQTETRTYILHLKRDAQESLKLAQGIGRVKEAVGKILTTRSAKPAAPKAATKAPAAKAPAKAPSKAPAKPPVKA
;
A
#
# COMPACT_ATOMS: atom_id res chain seq x y z
N MET A 1 -26.67 27.43 -17.34
CA MET A 1 -25.43 26.66 -17.52
C MET A 1 -24.52 26.87 -16.32
N SER A 2 -24.71 26.07 -15.25
CA SER A 2 -23.90 26.18 -14.03
C SER A 2 -22.47 25.78 -14.35
N ALA A 3 -21.58 26.77 -14.39
CA ALA A 3 -20.15 26.55 -14.55
C ALA A 3 -19.69 25.59 -13.45
N LYS A 4 -19.46 24.32 -13.81
CA LYS A 4 -18.65 23.38 -13.03
C LYS A 4 -17.30 24.06 -12.87
N LYS A 5 -17.11 24.78 -11.75
CA LYS A 5 -15.80 25.28 -11.36
C LYS A 5 -14.92 24.04 -11.25
N LYS A 6 -14.03 23.84 -12.23
CA LYS A 6 -12.97 22.85 -12.13
C LYS A 6 -12.28 23.16 -10.79
N PRO A 7 -12.29 22.24 -9.81
CA PRO A 7 -11.72 22.52 -8.50
C PRO A 7 -10.29 22.96 -8.75
N VAL A 8 -10.01 24.22 -8.40
CA VAL A 8 -8.69 24.82 -8.57
C VAL A 8 -7.69 23.90 -7.86
N ASN A 9 -6.58 23.58 -8.53
CA ASN A 9 -5.54 22.69 -8.05
C ASN A 9 -4.82 23.31 -6.84
N THR A 10 -5.52 23.38 -5.71
CA THR A 10 -4.98 23.92 -4.46
C THR A 10 -3.93 22.94 -3.93
N PRO A 11 -2.87 23.42 -3.26
CA PRO A 11 -1.85 22.55 -2.66
C PRO A 11 -2.43 21.42 -1.80
N LEU A 12 -3.56 21.65 -1.12
CA LEU A 12 -4.27 20.64 -0.33
C LEU A 12 -4.92 19.54 -1.18
N HIS A 13 -5.54 19.87 -2.32
CA HIS A 13 -6.10 18.85 -3.21
C HIS A 13 -5.00 17.96 -3.81
N LEU A 14 -3.87 18.56 -4.19
CA LEU A 14 -2.71 17.82 -4.68
C LEU A 14 -2.15 16.89 -3.61
N LEU A 15 -2.01 17.37 -2.37
CA LEU A 15 -1.55 16.55 -1.25
C LEU A 15 -2.49 15.36 -0.98
N GLN A 16 -3.81 15.54 -1.09
CA GLN A 16 -4.78 14.45 -0.95
C GLN A 16 -4.63 13.40 -2.05
N GLN A 17 -4.48 13.84 -3.31
CA GLN A 17 -4.31 12.95 -4.45
C GLN A 17 -3.00 12.17 -4.36
N LEU A 18 -1.89 12.84 -4.07
CA LEU A 18 -0.58 12.21 -3.92
C LEU A 18 -0.55 11.23 -2.75
N SER A 19 -1.16 11.59 -1.61
CA SER A 19 -1.26 10.67 -0.46
C SER A 19 -2.12 9.44 -0.79
N GLY A 20 -3.20 9.60 -1.55
CA GLY A 20 -4.02 8.48 -2.00
C GLY A 20 -3.29 7.54 -2.96
N SER A 21 -2.74 8.11 -4.04
CA SER A 21 -1.99 7.36 -5.05
C SER A 21 -0.76 6.67 -4.48
N LEU A 22 -0.04 7.31 -3.55
CA LEU A 22 1.12 6.69 -2.90
C LEU A 22 0.73 5.45 -2.07
N LEU A 23 -0.40 5.50 -1.36
CA LEU A 23 -0.89 4.34 -0.60
C LEU A 23 -1.28 3.18 -1.51
N GLU A 24 -2.04 3.46 -2.56
CA GLU A 24 -2.47 2.45 -3.55
C GLU A 24 -1.25 1.81 -4.22
N HIS A 25 -0.30 2.62 -4.71
CA HIS A 25 0.92 2.10 -5.33
C HIS A 25 1.79 1.30 -4.35
N LEU A 26 1.83 1.68 -3.08
CA LEU A 26 2.60 0.94 -2.08
C LEU A 26 1.97 -0.44 -1.79
N GLU A 27 0.65 -0.50 -1.63
CA GLU A 27 -0.08 -1.76 -1.41
C GLU A 27 0.06 -2.69 -2.62
N ASP A 28 -0.11 -2.15 -3.82
CA ASP A 28 0.06 -2.89 -5.08
C ASP A 28 1.50 -3.39 -5.23
N ALA A 29 2.50 -2.54 -4.99
CA ALA A 29 3.91 -2.92 -5.10
C ALA A 29 4.28 -4.02 -4.09
N CYS A 30 3.80 -3.93 -2.85
CA CYS A 30 4.03 -4.97 -1.84
C CYS A 30 3.40 -6.31 -2.26
N SER A 31 2.16 -6.27 -2.73
CA SER A 31 1.42 -7.47 -3.17
C SER A 31 2.06 -8.11 -4.40
N GLN A 32 2.44 -7.29 -5.39
CA GLN A 32 3.11 -7.72 -6.61
C GLN A 32 4.48 -8.35 -6.31
N ALA A 33 5.30 -7.69 -5.48
CA ALA A 33 6.62 -8.19 -5.12
C ALA A 33 6.54 -9.56 -4.42
N LEU A 34 5.59 -9.74 -3.51
CA LEU A 34 5.35 -11.02 -2.84
C LEU A 34 4.89 -12.09 -3.84
N ALA A 35 3.94 -11.76 -4.71
CA ALA A 35 3.44 -12.70 -5.72
C ALA A 35 4.55 -13.16 -6.68
N ASP A 36 5.44 -12.26 -7.09
CA ASP A 36 6.53 -12.60 -8.00
C ASP A 36 7.62 -13.45 -7.32
N ALA A 37 7.89 -13.21 -6.03
CA ALA A 37 8.78 -14.06 -5.24
C ALA A 37 8.19 -15.47 -5.04
N GLU A 38 6.88 -15.58 -4.79
CA GLU A 38 6.19 -16.87 -4.68
C GLU A 38 6.14 -17.62 -6.02
N LYS A 39 5.95 -16.92 -7.15
CA LYS A 39 6.08 -17.52 -8.49
C LYS A 39 7.49 -18.05 -8.75
N LEU A 40 8.53 -17.35 -8.29
CA LEU A 40 9.91 -17.84 -8.41
C LEU A 40 10.11 -19.13 -7.61
N LEU A 41 9.60 -19.18 -6.37
CA LEU A 41 9.66 -20.37 -5.54
C LEU A 41 8.96 -21.57 -6.20
N ALA A 42 7.76 -21.37 -6.75
CA ALA A 42 7.02 -22.41 -7.47
C ALA A 42 7.79 -22.93 -8.71
N LYS A 43 8.50 -22.04 -9.43
CA LYS A 43 9.37 -22.45 -10.55
C LYS A 43 10.53 -23.32 -10.09
N LEU A 44 11.17 -22.98 -8.98
CA LEU A 44 12.25 -23.78 -8.38
C LEU A 44 11.76 -25.16 -7.95
N GLU A 45 10.57 -25.22 -7.34
CA GLU A 45 9.94 -26.49 -6.94
C GLU A 45 9.62 -27.38 -8.14
N LYS A 46 9.13 -26.79 -9.23
CA LYS A 46 8.90 -27.52 -10.49
C LYS A 46 10.20 -28.03 -11.10
N GLN A 47 11.27 -27.23 -11.08
CA GLN A 47 12.60 -27.66 -11.54
C GLN A 47 13.14 -28.82 -10.69
N ARG A 48 12.97 -28.73 -9.36
CA ARG A 48 13.38 -29.78 -8.43
C ARG A 48 12.62 -31.08 -8.70
N GLY A 49 11.30 -31.01 -8.89
CA GLY A 49 10.48 -32.19 -9.22
C GLY A 49 10.94 -32.88 -10.51
N LYS A 50 11.20 -32.09 -11.57
CA LYS A 50 11.74 -32.64 -12.83
C LYS A 50 13.13 -33.27 -12.68
N ALA A 51 14.00 -32.66 -11.88
CA ALA A 51 15.32 -33.22 -11.60
C ALA A 51 15.22 -34.53 -10.80
N GLN A 52 14.30 -34.61 -9.84
CA GLN A 52 14.02 -35.85 -9.09
C GLN A 52 13.51 -36.97 -10.00
N GLU A 53 12.59 -36.65 -10.92
CA GLU A 53 12.09 -37.62 -11.90
C GLU A 53 13.21 -38.13 -12.82
N LYS A 54 14.05 -37.22 -13.33
CA LYS A 54 15.24 -37.59 -14.12
C LYS A 54 16.21 -38.46 -13.32
N LEU A 55 16.43 -38.13 -12.05
CA LEU A 55 17.34 -38.87 -11.17
C LEU A 55 16.82 -40.30 -10.97
N HIS A 56 15.51 -40.46 -10.74
CA HIS A 56 14.89 -41.78 -10.61
C HIS A 56 15.07 -42.60 -11.90
N ASN A 57 14.80 -42.00 -13.07
CA ASN A 57 14.99 -42.66 -14.36
C ASN A 57 16.47 -43.04 -14.62
N SER A 58 17.42 -42.18 -14.24
CA SER A 58 18.85 -42.49 -14.35
C SER A 58 19.27 -43.62 -13.42
N ARG A 59 18.69 -43.70 -12.21
CA ARG A 59 18.94 -44.81 -11.27
C ARG A 59 18.39 -46.14 -11.80
N ILE A 60 17.21 -46.15 -12.43
CA ILE A 60 16.68 -47.34 -13.12
C ILE A 60 17.65 -47.77 -14.24
N LYS A 61 18.06 -46.85 -15.12
CA LYS A 61 19.02 -47.15 -16.20
C LYS A 61 20.36 -47.67 -15.67
N LEU A 62 20.82 -47.15 -14.54
CA LEU A 62 22.03 -47.63 -13.88
C LEU A 62 21.88 -49.09 -13.43
N GLN A 63 20.73 -49.42 -12.84
CA GLN A 63 20.41 -50.78 -12.41
C GLN A 63 20.31 -51.72 -13.62
N ASP A 64 19.61 -51.33 -14.68
CA ASP A 64 19.49 -52.12 -15.92
C ASP A 64 20.85 -52.34 -16.61
N ALA A 65 21.71 -51.32 -16.61
CA ALA A 65 23.06 -51.45 -17.16
C ALA A 65 23.93 -52.39 -16.32
N ALA A 66 23.76 -52.36 -14.99
CA ALA A 66 24.48 -53.24 -14.07
C ALA A 66 24.03 -54.70 -14.22
N THR A 67 22.72 -54.97 -14.27
CA THR A 67 22.17 -56.32 -14.48
C THR A 67 22.57 -56.89 -15.84
N ALA A 68 22.63 -56.06 -16.88
CA ALA A 68 23.08 -56.46 -18.22
C ALA A 68 24.61 -56.53 -18.39
N GLY A 69 25.41 -56.22 -17.35
CA GLY A 69 26.88 -56.22 -17.42
C GLY A 69 27.48 -55.17 -18.36
N LYS A 70 26.73 -54.12 -18.72
CA LYS A 70 27.14 -53.08 -19.68
C LYS A 70 27.95 -51.97 -19.00
N SER A 71 29.23 -52.24 -18.73
CA SER A 71 30.13 -51.33 -18.00
C SER A 71 30.12 -49.87 -18.51
N LYS A 72 30.21 -49.65 -19.83
CA LYS A 72 30.16 -48.29 -20.41
C LYS A 72 28.85 -47.56 -20.16
N ALA A 73 27.72 -48.27 -20.22
CA ALA A 73 26.41 -47.68 -19.94
C ALA A 73 26.24 -47.41 -18.44
N GLN A 74 26.81 -48.27 -17.59
CA GLN A 74 26.84 -48.09 -16.15
C GLN A 74 27.60 -46.80 -15.76
N THR A 75 28.80 -46.56 -16.32
CA THR A 75 29.56 -45.33 -16.06
C THR A 75 28.76 -44.09 -16.44
N LYS A 76 28.20 -44.04 -17.66
CA LYS A 76 27.37 -42.91 -18.11
C LYS A 76 26.16 -42.64 -17.20
N ALA A 77 25.51 -43.70 -16.71
CA ALA A 77 24.38 -43.55 -15.81
C ALA A 77 24.80 -43.07 -14.41
N LYS A 78 25.99 -43.49 -13.92
CA LYS A 78 26.57 -42.96 -12.67
C LYS A 78 26.89 -41.47 -12.79
N ASP A 79 27.51 -41.06 -13.90
CA ASP A 79 27.83 -39.65 -14.16
C ASP A 79 26.55 -38.80 -14.19
N ALA A 80 25.52 -39.26 -14.90
CA ALA A 80 24.22 -38.59 -14.94
C ALA A 80 23.53 -38.53 -13.57
N VAL A 81 23.69 -39.55 -12.71
CA VAL A 81 23.18 -39.53 -11.33
C VAL A 81 23.91 -38.46 -10.51
N ALA A 82 25.24 -38.40 -10.60
CA ALA A 82 26.05 -37.40 -9.87
C ALA A 82 25.69 -35.96 -10.27
N GLU A 83 25.59 -35.67 -11.57
CA GLU A 83 25.20 -34.34 -12.07
C GLU A 83 23.78 -33.93 -11.58
N LEU A 84 22.84 -34.89 -11.55
CA LEU A 84 21.48 -34.63 -11.09
C LEU A 84 21.41 -34.43 -9.57
N GLU A 85 22.25 -35.10 -8.79
CA GLU A 85 22.36 -34.90 -7.35
C GLU A 85 22.94 -33.52 -7.02
N GLU A 86 24.00 -33.10 -7.71
CA GLU A 86 24.56 -31.75 -7.58
C GLU A 86 23.54 -30.67 -7.96
N LEU A 87 22.83 -30.85 -9.07
CA LEU A 87 21.77 -29.92 -9.49
C LEU A 87 20.63 -29.86 -8.47
N LEU A 88 20.26 -30.98 -7.85
CA LEU A 88 19.23 -30.99 -6.81
C LEU A 88 19.68 -30.24 -5.56
N ASP A 89 20.94 -30.33 -5.17
CA ASP A 89 21.46 -29.61 -4.02
C ASP A 89 21.55 -28.11 -4.29
N ALA A 90 21.99 -27.70 -5.48
CA ALA A 90 21.95 -26.30 -5.92
C ALA A 90 20.51 -25.74 -5.90
N LEU A 91 19.53 -26.51 -6.39
CA LEU A 91 18.12 -26.12 -6.36
C LEU A 91 17.57 -26.02 -4.93
N LYS A 92 17.98 -26.89 -4.01
CA LYS A 92 17.58 -26.82 -2.59
C LYS A 92 18.15 -25.57 -1.90
N SER A 93 19.41 -25.24 -2.14
CA SER A 93 20.04 -24.01 -1.60
C SER A 93 19.28 -22.79 -2.10
N ARG A 94 19.05 -22.68 -3.41
CA ARG A 94 18.30 -21.57 -4.00
C ARG A 94 16.84 -21.49 -3.50
N GLN A 95 16.19 -22.63 -3.28
CA GLN A 95 14.84 -22.68 -2.69
C GLN A 95 14.85 -22.13 -1.26
N THR A 96 15.87 -22.46 -0.48
CA THR A 96 16.03 -21.98 0.90
C THR A 96 16.26 -20.47 0.93
N GLU A 97 17.18 -19.97 0.09
CA GLU A 97 17.43 -18.54 -0.06
C GLU A 97 16.17 -17.78 -0.49
N THR A 98 15.41 -18.32 -1.44
CA THR A 98 14.17 -17.69 -1.91
C THR A 98 13.11 -17.65 -0.79
N ARG A 99 13.01 -18.70 0.03
CA ARG A 99 12.11 -18.69 1.20
C ARG A 99 12.52 -17.64 2.23
N THR A 100 13.82 -17.54 2.53
CA THR A 100 14.34 -16.51 3.42
C THR A 100 14.06 -15.11 2.87
N TYR A 101 14.27 -14.90 1.57
CA TYR A 101 13.93 -13.64 0.90
C TYR A 101 12.45 -13.29 1.02
N ILE A 102 11.54 -14.25 0.81
CA ILE A 102 10.09 -14.04 1.01
C ILE A 102 9.78 -13.62 2.44
N LEU A 103 10.44 -14.20 3.45
CA LEU A 103 10.24 -13.81 4.86
C LEU A 103 10.69 -12.38 5.11
N HIS A 104 11.84 -11.97 4.58
CA HIS A 104 12.29 -10.58 4.65
C HIS A 104 11.31 -9.64 3.95
N LEU A 105 10.91 -9.98 2.72
CA LEU A 105 9.96 -9.18 1.95
C LEU A 105 8.61 -9.01 2.66
N LYS A 106 8.13 -10.05 3.35
CA LYS A 106 6.90 -9.97 4.17
C LYS A 106 7.06 -9.03 5.36
N ARG A 107 8.21 -9.06 6.05
CA ARG A 107 8.52 -8.13 7.14
C ARG A 107 8.61 -6.69 6.61
N ASP A 108 9.34 -6.47 5.53
CA ASP A 108 9.54 -5.15 4.93
C ASP A 108 8.22 -4.56 4.43
N ALA A 109 7.36 -5.39 3.82
CA ALA A 109 6.01 -4.98 3.42
C ALA A 109 5.16 -4.58 4.63
N GLN A 110 5.20 -5.35 5.73
CA GLN A 110 4.48 -5.00 6.95
C GLN A 110 4.98 -3.70 7.59
N GLU A 111 6.30 -3.50 7.65
CA GLU A 111 6.91 -2.27 8.16
C GLU A 111 6.56 -1.07 7.27
N SER A 112 6.61 -1.24 5.95
CA SER A 112 6.23 -0.23 4.97
C SER A 112 4.76 0.18 5.12
N LEU A 113 3.85 -0.79 5.23
CA LEU A 113 2.43 -0.51 5.45
C LEU A 113 2.16 0.18 6.79
N LYS A 114 2.92 -0.16 7.84
CA LYS A 114 2.81 0.52 9.14
C LYS A 114 3.23 1.99 9.04
N LEU A 115 4.30 2.29 8.32
CA LEU A 115 4.71 3.67 8.04
C LEU A 115 3.67 4.40 7.17
N ALA A 116 3.09 3.70 6.20
CA ALA A 116 2.05 4.22 5.32
C ALA A 116 0.78 4.65 6.05
N GLN A 117 0.46 4.07 7.20
CA GLN A 117 -0.65 4.55 8.05
C GLN A 117 -0.52 6.05 8.39
N GLY A 118 0.71 6.56 8.54
CA GLY A 118 0.96 7.99 8.72
C GLY A 118 0.48 8.82 7.53
N ILE A 119 0.74 8.34 6.31
CA ILE A 119 0.26 8.97 5.06
C ILE A 119 -1.28 8.90 4.97
N GLY A 120 -1.89 7.79 5.41
CA GLY A 120 -3.34 7.67 5.54
C GLY A 120 -3.95 8.73 6.47
N ARG A 121 -3.32 8.98 7.63
CA ARG A 121 -3.75 10.06 8.54
C ARG A 121 -3.62 11.44 7.91
N VAL A 122 -2.57 11.68 7.11
CA VAL A 122 -2.41 12.93 6.35
C VAL A 122 -3.53 13.09 5.32
N LYS A 123 -3.84 12.03 4.55
CA LYS A 123 -4.96 12.01 3.59
C LYS A 123 -6.29 12.37 4.27
N GLU A 124 -6.58 11.77 5.42
CA GLU A 124 -7.79 12.03 6.21
C GLU A 124 -7.85 13.46 6.76
N ALA A 125 -6.74 13.95 7.32
CA ALA A 125 -6.67 15.32 7.84
C ALA A 125 -6.90 16.36 6.73
N VAL A 126 -6.29 16.15 5.56
CA VAL A 126 -6.48 16.99 4.38
C VAL A 126 -7.92 16.92 3.88
N GLY A 127 -8.50 15.72 3.80
CA GLY A 127 -9.90 15.52 3.42
C GLY A 127 -10.87 16.27 4.33
N LYS A 128 -10.64 16.25 5.66
CA LYS A 128 -11.43 17.01 6.63
C LYS A 128 -11.31 18.51 6.40
N ILE A 129 -10.11 19.05 6.23
CA ILE A 129 -9.88 20.49 5.96
C ILE A 129 -10.59 20.93 4.68
N LEU A 130 -10.50 20.12 3.61
CA LEU A 130 -11.18 20.39 2.35
C LEU A 130 -12.70 20.34 2.48
N THR A 131 -13.23 19.40 3.28
CA THR A 131 -14.68 19.30 3.56
C THR A 131 -15.16 20.48 4.39
N THR A 132 -14.42 20.91 5.43
CA THR A 132 -14.74 22.11 6.23
C THR A 132 -14.70 23.39 5.40
N ARG A 133 -13.75 23.53 4.46
CA ARG A 133 -13.73 24.65 3.50
C ARG A 133 -14.92 24.63 2.55
N SER A 134 -15.32 23.46 2.09
CA SER A 134 -16.46 23.29 1.19
C SER A 134 -17.80 23.53 1.89
N ALA A 135 -17.89 23.22 3.19
CA ALA A 135 -19.07 23.43 4.03
C ALA A 135 -19.29 24.89 4.46
N LYS A 136 -18.35 25.82 4.18
CA LYS A 136 -18.54 27.25 4.44
C LYS A 136 -18.66 28.06 3.15
N PRO A 137 -19.85 28.15 2.54
CA PRO A 137 -20.21 29.32 1.77
C PRO A 137 -20.49 30.46 2.77
N ALA A 138 -19.48 31.27 3.06
CA ALA A 138 -19.74 32.58 3.66
C ALA A 138 -20.25 33.51 2.54
N ALA A 139 -21.57 33.68 2.49
CA ALA A 139 -22.15 34.92 1.97
C ALA A 139 -22.72 35.72 3.17
N PRO A 140 -22.41 37.03 3.24
CA PRO A 140 -22.54 37.85 4.44
C PRO A 140 -24.00 38.22 4.73
N LYS A 141 -24.38 38.30 6.02
CA LYS A 141 -25.54 39.09 6.42
C LYS A 141 -25.25 40.55 6.06
N ALA A 142 -25.79 41.02 4.94
CA ALA A 142 -25.84 42.43 4.62
C ALA A 142 -26.69 43.12 5.69
N ALA A 143 -26.03 43.81 6.61
CA ALA A 143 -26.66 44.79 7.48
C ALA A 143 -26.97 46.03 6.63
N THR A 144 -28.11 46.05 5.94
CA THR A 144 -28.65 47.29 5.36
C THR A 144 -29.34 48.07 6.48
N LYS A 145 -28.58 48.90 7.19
CA LYS A 145 -29.10 50.11 7.83
C LYS A 145 -29.28 51.19 6.77
N ALA A 146 -30.51 51.71 6.62
CA ALA A 146 -30.82 52.99 5.97
C ALA A 146 -32.21 53.47 6.49
N PRO A 147 -32.53 54.78 6.46
CA PRO A 147 -32.98 55.51 7.66
C PRO A 147 -34.43 56.04 7.66
N ALA A 148 -34.90 56.36 8.87
CA ALA A 148 -35.88 57.36 9.30
C ALA A 148 -37.12 57.68 8.43
N ALA A 149 -38.31 57.48 9.01
CA ALA A 149 -39.49 58.32 8.81
C ALA A 149 -40.20 58.60 10.15
N LYS A 150 -40.47 59.89 10.39
CA LYS A 150 -41.00 60.52 11.60
C LYS A 150 -42.50 60.26 11.81
N ALA A 151 -42.97 60.21 13.06
CA ALA A 151 -43.98 61.16 13.61
C ALA A 151 -44.27 60.90 15.12
N PRO A 152 -44.71 61.93 15.90
CA PRO A 152 -44.55 61.98 17.36
C PRO A 152 -45.87 62.06 18.17
N ALA A 153 -45.86 61.53 19.40
CA ALA A 153 -46.67 61.93 20.58
C ALA A 153 -46.35 60.94 21.70
N LYS A 154 -46.21 61.23 22.99
CA LYS A 154 -46.46 62.38 23.86
C LYS A 154 -45.66 62.07 25.15
N ALA A 155 -45.00 63.06 25.76
CA ALA A 155 -44.43 62.94 27.11
C ALA A 155 -45.58 62.94 28.17
N PRO A 156 -45.35 62.56 29.45
CA PRO A 156 -44.62 63.47 30.36
C PRO A 156 -43.73 62.80 31.43
N SER A 157 -42.68 63.56 31.83
CA SER A 157 -42.09 63.77 33.19
C SER A 157 -41.97 62.57 34.17
N LYS A 158 -40.88 62.35 34.92
CA LYS A 158 -40.10 63.29 35.74
C LYS A 158 -38.84 62.54 36.28
N ALA A 159 -37.68 63.18 36.30
CA ALA A 159 -36.45 62.69 36.95
C ALA A 159 -36.46 63.01 38.48
N PRO A 160 -35.36 62.92 39.26
CA PRO A 160 -34.10 62.15 39.18
C PRO A 160 -33.71 61.48 40.53
N ALA A 161 -32.65 60.65 40.58
CA ALA A 161 -31.58 60.71 41.61
C ALA A 161 -30.60 59.51 41.56
N LYS A 162 -29.35 59.80 41.21
CA LYS A 162 -28.11 59.20 41.75
C LYS A 162 -27.55 60.20 42.80
N PRO A 163 -26.43 60.00 43.56
CA PRO A 163 -25.40 58.93 43.58
C PRO A 163 -24.99 58.58 45.06
N PRO A 164 -23.70 58.35 45.42
CA PRO A 164 -22.71 57.27 45.17
C PRO A 164 -22.46 56.46 46.49
N VAL A 165 -21.50 55.54 46.68
CA VAL A 165 -20.06 55.77 47.00
C VAL A 165 -19.24 54.46 46.85
N LYS A 166 -17.97 54.64 46.51
CA LYS A 166 -16.87 53.68 46.37
C LYS A 166 -16.30 53.26 47.73
N ALA A 167 -15.75 52.03 47.82
CA ALA A 167 -14.40 51.67 48.27
C ALA A 167 -14.31 50.15 48.40
#